data_AF-A0A2C6AGB9-F1
#
_entry.id   AF-A0A2C6AGB9-F1
#
_cell.length_a   1.000
_cell.length_b   1.000
_cell.length_c   1.000
_cell.angle_alpha   90.00
_cell.angle_beta   90.00
_cell.angle_gamma   90.00
#
_symmetry.space_group_name_H-M   'P 1'
#
loop_
_entity.id
_entity.type
_entity.pdbx_description
1 polymer ?
#
loop_
_entity_poly.entity_id
_entity_poly.type
_entity_poly.pdbx_seq_one_letter_code
_entity_poly.pdbx_strand_id
1 'polypeptide(L)'
;MHRVAESRLLSASEKEQRFRVFWIAFSFDVHTSTRSGRPCMQNANDIGIDLPSASPRDNLGILVNSNGSAVLNFLSAKAQFSVLHGKVYDRLFTTSAVEKSKTVLDGDIQELGEELQRLGRLIPGISAGTQEPHRIISSNWNHEQHRHLLSLLLGFHSCAMTVYSASWHHHLHLIKARGPTKADLAVAFPHFDRCVQAAYEIVDLLSLISRNETSFIW
;
A
#
# COMPACT_ATOMS: atom_id res chain seq x y z
N MET A 1 10.07 8.88 22.16
CA MET A 1 10.19 9.05 20.69
C MET A 1 8.87 8.61 20.06
N HIS A 2 8.37 9.36 19.07
CA HIS A 2 7.04 9.21 18.41
C HIS A 2 5.79 9.26 19.30
N ARG A 3 5.82 10.02 20.39
CA ARG A 3 4.60 10.40 21.14
C ARG A 3 4.12 11.75 20.63
N VAL A 4 2.83 12.04 20.78
CA VAL A 4 2.29 13.40 20.71
C VAL A 4 3.04 14.24 21.74
N ALA A 5 4.17 14.80 21.35
CA ALA A 5 4.80 15.85 22.11
C ALA A 5 3.84 17.02 21.93
N GLU A 6 3.00 17.27 22.95
CA GLU A 6 2.34 18.55 23.13
C GLU A 6 3.43 19.60 23.33
N SER A 7 4.09 19.97 22.23
CA SER A 7 4.83 21.21 22.17
C SER A 7 3.76 22.30 22.24
N ARG A 8 3.47 22.74 23.47
CA ARG A 8 2.56 23.86 23.77
C ARG A 8 2.98 25.15 23.08
N LEU A 9 4.16 25.18 22.46
CA LEU A 9 4.74 26.30 21.74
C LEU A 9 4.50 26.29 20.22
N LEU A 10 3.91 25.23 19.66
CA LEU A 10 3.62 25.19 18.21
C LEU A 10 2.21 25.68 17.92
N SER A 11 2.11 26.52 16.89
CA SER A 11 0.85 26.85 16.24
C SER A 11 0.20 25.59 15.62
N ALA A 12 -1.10 25.68 15.32
CA ALA A 12 -1.82 24.57 14.69
C ALA A 12 -1.23 24.19 13.32
N SER A 13 -0.79 25.17 12.53
CA SER A 13 -0.15 24.93 11.24
C SER A 13 1.19 24.22 11.39
N GLU A 14 2.02 24.59 12.36
CA GLU A 14 3.30 23.91 12.60
C GLU A 14 3.12 22.47 13.08
N LYS A 15 2.11 22.19 13.90
CA LYS A 15 1.76 20.82 14.30
C LYS A 15 1.35 19.98 13.10
N GLU A 16 0.49 20.52 12.26
CA GLU A 16 0.03 19.87 11.03
C GLU A 16 1.21 19.58 10.08
N GLN A 17 2.10 20.55 9.86
CA GLN A 17 3.28 20.35 9.01
C GLN A 17 4.22 19.27 9.58
N ARG A 18 4.41 19.21 10.91
CA ARG A 18 5.20 18.13 11.54
C ARG A 18 4.57 16.75 11.33
N PHE A 19 3.25 16.64 11.42
CA PHE A 19 2.57 15.38 11.13
C PHE A 19 2.77 14.97 9.67
N ARG A 20 2.69 15.91 8.73
CA ARG A 20 2.93 15.63 7.31
C ARG A 20 4.34 15.16 7.03
N VAL A 21 5.34 15.87 7.56
CA VAL A 21 6.74 15.48 7.41
C VAL A 21 6.98 14.08 7.98
N PHE A 22 6.41 13.78 9.15
CA PHE A 22 6.49 12.45 9.74
C PHE A 22 5.90 11.39 8.82
N TRP A 23 4.67 11.57 8.34
CA TRP A 23 4.00 10.58 7.50
C TRP A 23 4.63 10.41 6.11
N ILE A 24 5.21 11.48 5.55
CA ILE A 24 6.02 11.39 4.32
C ILE A 24 7.26 10.55 4.57
N ALA A 25 8.00 10.82 5.64
CA ALA A 25 9.22 10.08 5.99
C ALA A 25 8.92 8.60 6.30
N PHE A 26 7.86 8.33 7.05
CA PHE A 26 7.41 6.96 7.34
C PHE A 26 7.01 6.20 6.08
N SER A 27 6.23 6.83 5.20
CA SER A 27 5.85 6.21 3.93
C SER A 27 7.09 5.86 3.11
N PHE A 28 8.08 6.76 3.08
CA PHE A 28 9.33 6.53 2.37
C PHE A 28 10.15 5.37 2.96
N ASP A 29 10.27 5.28 4.28
CA ASP A 29 10.93 4.16 4.98
C ASP A 29 10.27 2.83 4.60
N VAL A 30 8.94 2.73 4.74
CA VAL A 30 8.20 1.49 4.43
C VAL A 30 8.38 1.07 2.97
N HIS A 31 8.24 1.99 2.02
CA HIS A 31 8.39 1.69 0.60
C HIS A 31 9.83 1.24 0.27
N THR A 32 10.84 1.88 0.85
CA THR A 32 12.25 1.56 0.61
C THR A 32 12.62 0.22 1.23
N SER A 33 12.19 -0.03 2.46
CA SER A 33 12.42 -1.28 3.18
C SER A 33 11.75 -2.46 2.49
N THR A 34 10.48 -2.32 2.10
CA THR A 34 9.74 -3.37 1.37
C THR A 34 10.43 -3.74 0.06
N ARG A 35 10.90 -2.74 -0.71
CA ARG A 35 11.59 -2.99 -2.00
C ARG A 35 12.99 -3.58 -1.83
N SER A 36 13.67 -3.27 -0.74
CA SER A 36 15.01 -3.80 -0.45
C SER A 36 14.99 -5.13 0.31
N GLY A 37 13.80 -5.63 0.67
CA GLY A 37 13.65 -6.82 1.51
C GLY A 37 14.21 -6.63 2.92
N ARG A 38 14.30 -5.37 3.39
CA ARG A 38 14.79 -5.02 4.72
C ARG A 38 13.62 -4.72 5.65
N PRO A 39 13.79 -4.89 6.97
CA PRO A 39 12.83 -4.36 7.93
C PRO A 39 12.68 -2.84 7.80
N CYS A 40 11.47 -2.34 8.01
CA CYS A 40 11.23 -0.91 8.20
C CYS A 40 12.02 -0.43 9.42
N MET A 41 12.66 0.74 9.34
CA MET A 41 13.33 1.34 10.50
C MET A 41 12.30 1.77 11.56
N GLN A 42 11.13 2.20 11.10
CA GLN A 42 10.02 2.62 11.95
C GLN A 42 8.96 1.52 11.99
N ASN A 43 8.76 0.91 13.17
CA ASN A 43 7.70 -0.06 13.38
C ASN A 43 6.34 0.66 13.45
N ALA A 44 5.38 0.24 12.61
CA ALA A 44 4.05 0.83 12.57
C ALA A 44 3.31 0.74 13.92
N ASN A 45 3.60 -0.28 14.73
CA ASN A 45 2.99 -0.49 16.05
C ASN A 45 3.53 0.47 17.12
N ASP A 46 4.68 1.11 16.88
CA ASP A 46 5.33 2.04 17.82
C ASP A 46 5.05 3.51 17.50
N ILE A 47 4.15 3.79 16.55
CA ILE A 47 3.77 5.13 16.12
C ILE A 47 2.59 5.62 16.95
N GLY A 48 2.84 6.58 17.85
CA GLY A 48 1.81 7.28 18.63
C GLY A 48 1.37 8.60 18.00
N ILE A 49 1.43 8.73 16.68
CA ILE A 49 1.02 9.91 15.91
C ILE A 49 -0.23 9.53 15.11
N ASP A 50 -1.26 10.36 15.17
CA ASP A 50 -2.50 10.12 14.43
C ASP A 50 -2.28 10.21 12.91
N LEU A 51 -3.06 9.43 12.16
CA LEU A 51 -3.07 9.49 10.70
C LEU A 51 -3.42 10.92 10.21
N PRO A 52 -2.91 11.35 9.04
CA PRO A 52 -3.26 12.66 8.49
C PRO A 52 -4.77 12.79 8.30
N SER A 53 -5.32 13.94 8.67
CA SER A 53 -6.75 14.24 8.47
C SER A 53 -7.14 14.12 7.01
N ALA A 54 -8.29 13.50 6.74
CA ALA A 54 -8.86 13.46 5.39
C ALA A 54 -9.31 14.85 4.91
N SER A 55 -9.59 15.79 5.83
CA SER A 55 -10.05 17.15 5.54
C SER A 55 -9.25 18.17 6.38
N PRO A 56 -7.98 18.46 6.02
CA PRO A 56 -7.16 19.43 6.73
C PRO A 56 -7.64 20.86 6.44
N ARG A 57 -7.45 21.78 7.40
CA ARG A 57 -7.97 23.16 7.32
C ARG A 57 -7.39 23.98 6.16
N ASP A 58 -6.17 23.65 5.73
CA ASP A 58 -5.46 24.32 4.63
C ASP A 58 -5.66 23.63 3.27
N ASN A 59 -6.48 22.58 3.21
CA ASN A 59 -6.77 21.77 2.02
C ASN A 59 -5.54 21.16 1.32
N LEU A 60 -4.37 21.15 1.97
CA LEU A 60 -3.17 20.57 1.37
C LEU A 60 -3.28 19.05 1.25
N GLY A 61 -2.84 18.53 0.10
CA GLY A 61 -2.95 17.11 -0.23
C GLY A 61 -4.33 16.66 -0.72
N ILE A 62 -5.31 17.57 -0.79
CA ILE A 62 -6.63 17.29 -1.37
C ILE A 62 -6.53 17.31 -2.90
N LEU A 63 -6.90 16.19 -3.51
CA LEU A 63 -7.09 16.04 -4.94
C LEU A 63 -8.60 16.04 -5.20
N VAL A 64 -9.04 16.88 -6.13
CA VAL A 64 -10.43 16.97 -6.59
C VAL A 64 -10.45 16.69 -8.08
N ASN A 65 -11.36 15.83 -8.51
CA ASN A 65 -11.53 15.52 -9.92
C ASN A 65 -12.14 16.71 -10.68
N SER A 66 -12.03 16.72 -12.01
CA SER A 66 -12.39 17.85 -12.87
C SER A 66 -13.86 18.28 -12.78
N ASN A 67 -14.76 17.38 -12.37
CA ASN A 67 -16.19 17.66 -12.18
C ASN A 67 -16.60 17.86 -10.69
N GLY A 68 -15.64 17.81 -9.75
CA GLY A 68 -15.89 17.99 -8.32
C GLY A 68 -16.61 16.84 -7.62
N SER A 69 -16.91 15.73 -8.30
CA SER A 69 -17.66 14.59 -7.74
C SER A 69 -16.82 13.66 -6.85
N ALA A 70 -15.50 13.75 -6.90
CA ALA A 70 -14.60 12.90 -6.13
C ALA A 70 -13.51 13.74 -5.47
N VAL A 71 -13.31 13.47 -4.18
CA VAL A 71 -12.33 14.14 -3.33
C VAL A 71 -11.49 13.08 -2.63
N LEU A 72 -10.17 13.23 -2.70
CA LEU A 72 -9.21 12.32 -2.08
C LEU A 72 -8.14 13.13 -1.37
N ASN A 73 -7.84 12.80 -0.11
CA ASN A 73 -6.60 13.27 0.51
C ASN A 73 -5.46 12.28 0.20
N PHE A 74 -4.54 12.68 -0.66
CA PHE A 74 -3.44 11.83 -1.11
C PHE A 74 -2.54 11.39 0.05
N LEU A 75 -2.16 12.31 0.93
CA LEU A 75 -1.25 12.00 2.03
C LEU A 75 -1.91 11.09 3.07
N SER A 76 -3.18 11.33 3.39
CA SER A 76 -3.96 10.47 4.28
C SER A 76 -4.09 9.04 3.72
N ALA A 77 -4.36 8.92 2.42
CA ALA A 77 -4.38 7.62 1.75
C ALA A 77 -2.99 6.96 1.77
N LYS A 78 -1.93 7.66 1.33
CA LYS A 78 -0.55 7.13 1.31
C LYS A 78 -0.08 6.69 2.69
N ALA A 79 -0.41 7.43 3.75
CA ALA A 79 -0.10 7.06 5.13
C ALA A 79 -0.83 5.78 5.56
N GLN A 80 -2.14 5.66 5.27
CA GLN A 80 -2.90 4.43 5.56
C GLN A 80 -2.34 3.21 4.82
N PHE A 81 -1.99 3.37 3.54
CA PHE A 81 -1.34 2.32 2.76
C PHE A 81 0.03 1.94 3.34
N SER A 82 0.82 2.92 3.78
CA SER A 82 2.14 2.66 4.36
C SER A 82 2.03 1.89 5.69
N VAL A 83 1.04 2.22 6.52
CA VAL A 83 0.75 1.45 7.74
C VAL A 83 0.38 0.00 7.39
N LEU A 84 -0.48 -0.20 6.40
CA LEU A 84 -0.82 -1.54 5.93
C LEU A 84 0.42 -2.29 5.41
N HIS A 85 1.25 -1.66 4.58
CA HIS A 85 2.48 -2.26 4.09
C HIS A 85 3.43 -2.68 5.23
N GLY A 86 3.56 -1.86 6.27
CA GLY A 86 4.29 -2.22 7.49
C GLY A 86 3.71 -3.48 8.15
N LYS A 87 2.39 -3.55 8.34
CA LYS A 87 1.72 -4.75 8.87
C LYS A 87 1.93 -5.99 8.00
N VAL A 88 1.86 -5.84 6.67
CA VAL A 88 2.10 -6.92 5.71
C VAL A 88 3.50 -7.49 5.90
N TYR A 89 4.52 -6.63 5.99
CA TYR A 89 5.88 -7.05 6.26
C TYR A 89 5.98 -7.79 7.60
N ASP A 90 5.47 -7.18 8.67
CA ASP A 90 5.56 -7.73 10.03
C ASP A 90 4.89 -9.10 10.15
N ARG A 91 3.71 -9.26 9.55
CA ARG A 91 2.90 -10.47 9.70
C ARG A 91 3.24 -11.58 8.70
N LEU A 92 3.79 -11.27 7.53
CA LEU A 92 4.00 -12.27 6.47
C LEU A 92 5.48 -12.56 6.17
N PHE A 93 6.41 -11.64 6.46
CA PHE A 93 7.79 -11.73 5.98
C PHE A 93 8.88 -11.66 7.06
N THR A 94 8.53 -11.39 8.31
CA THR A 94 9.50 -11.48 9.43
C THR A 94 9.91 -12.93 9.69
N THR A 95 11.05 -13.14 10.35
CA THR A 95 11.51 -14.49 10.73
C THR A 95 10.45 -15.24 11.54
N SER A 96 9.79 -14.54 12.48
CA SER A 96 8.70 -15.11 13.27
C SER A 96 7.45 -15.40 12.43
N ALA A 97 7.20 -14.63 11.36
CA ALA A 97 6.12 -14.92 10.43
C ALA A 97 6.36 -16.19 9.60
N VAL A 98 7.62 -16.48 9.25
CA VAL A 98 7.98 -17.69 8.49
C VAL A 98 7.68 -18.98 9.26
N GLU A 99 7.74 -18.92 10.60
CA GLU A 99 7.45 -20.05 11.49
C GLU A 99 5.96 -20.29 11.74
N LYS A 100 5.08 -19.41 11.23
CA LYS A 100 3.63 -19.55 11.41
C LYS A 100 3.11 -20.83 10.77
N SER A 101 2.10 -21.42 11.39
CA SER A 101 1.35 -22.50 10.76
C SER A 101 0.57 -21.96 9.57
N LYS A 102 0.34 -22.82 8.57
CA LYS A 102 -0.43 -22.46 7.37
C LYS A 102 -1.78 -21.81 7.71
N THR A 103 -2.51 -22.34 8.69
CA THR A 103 -3.81 -21.80 9.10
C THR A 103 -3.72 -20.37 9.62
N VAL A 104 -2.69 -20.06 10.41
CA VAL A 104 -2.48 -18.69 10.94
C VAL A 104 -2.10 -17.75 9.81
N LEU A 105 -1.20 -18.20 8.91
CA LEU A 105 -0.79 -17.42 7.74
C LEU A 105 -1.98 -17.11 6.81
N ASP A 106 -2.83 -18.10 6.53
CA ASP A 106 -4.01 -17.93 5.69
C ASP A 106 -5.01 -16.93 6.32
N GLY A 107 -5.15 -16.96 7.66
CA GLY A 107 -5.92 -15.95 8.41
C GLY A 107 -5.34 -14.54 8.27
N ASP A 108 -4.03 -14.38 8.44
CA ASP A 108 -3.36 -13.09 8.25
C ASP A 108 -3.51 -12.57 6.82
N ILE A 109 -3.38 -13.43 5.81
CA ILE A 109 -3.57 -13.07 4.38
C ILE A 109 -5.01 -12.58 4.14
N GLN A 110 -6.00 -13.25 4.74
CA GLN A 110 -7.39 -12.84 4.64
C GLN A 110 -7.61 -11.46 5.28
N GLU A 111 -7.20 -11.26 6.53
CA GLU A 111 -7.36 -9.98 7.24
C GLU A 111 -6.66 -8.82 6.51
N LEU A 112 -5.40 -9.02 6.10
CA LEU A 112 -4.63 -8.01 5.37
C LEU A 112 -5.26 -7.74 4.00
N GLY A 113 -5.79 -8.76 3.34
CA GLY A 113 -6.52 -8.63 2.08
C GLY A 113 -7.80 -7.81 2.24
N GLU A 114 -8.58 -8.04 3.29
CA GLU A 114 -9.79 -7.27 3.59
C GLU A 114 -9.46 -5.80 3.92
N GLU A 115 -8.42 -5.56 4.73
CA GLU A 115 -7.95 -4.21 5.02
C GLU A 115 -7.46 -3.49 3.75
N LEU A 116 -6.72 -4.20 2.88
CA LEU A 116 -6.29 -3.68 1.58
C LEU A 116 -7.48 -3.27 0.72
N GLN A 117 -8.49 -4.13 0.57
CA GLN A 117 -9.69 -3.82 -0.20
C GLN A 117 -10.45 -2.62 0.38
N ARG A 118 -10.54 -2.52 1.72
CA ARG A 118 -11.16 -1.37 2.40
C ARG A 118 -10.42 -0.07 2.06
N LEU A 119 -9.08 -0.08 2.12
CA LEU A 119 -8.27 1.09 1.74
C LEU A 119 -8.33 1.38 0.24
N GLY A 120 -8.44 0.36 -0.61
CA GLY A 120 -8.62 0.51 -2.05
C GLY A 120 -9.85 1.34 -2.41
N ARG A 121 -10.93 1.29 -1.62
CA ARG A 121 -12.13 2.13 -1.81
C ARG A 121 -11.88 3.63 -1.65
N LEU A 122 -10.74 4.02 -1.06
CA LEU A 122 -10.33 5.42 -1.01
C LEU A 122 -9.81 5.90 -2.37
N ILE A 123 -9.33 5.00 -3.23
CA ILE A 123 -8.70 5.35 -4.50
C ILE A 123 -9.76 5.43 -5.61
N PRO A 124 -9.87 6.58 -6.30
CA PRO A 124 -10.65 6.71 -7.53
C PRO A 124 -10.20 5.68 -8.57
N GLY A 125 -11.13 4.86 -9.07
CA GLY A 125 -10.84 3.73 -9.97
C GLY A 125 -11.24 2.40 -9.36
N ILE A 126 -10.73 2.09 -8.17
CA ILE A 126 -11.08 0.86 -7.44
C ILE A 126 -12.49 0.98 -6.84
N SER A 127 -12.82 2.14 -6.26
CA SER A 127 -14.12 2.40 -5.64
C SER A 127 -15.30 2.31 -6.59
N ALA A 128 -15.06 2.55 -7.88
CA ALA A 128 -16.07 2.48 -8.93
C ALA A 128 -16.34 1.05 -9.43
N GLY A 129 -15.60 0.04 -8.95
CA GLY A 129 -15.75 -1.35 -9.38
C GLY A 129 -15.57 -1.54 -10.89
N THR A 130 -14.87 -0.62 -11.54
CA THR A 130 -14.71 -0.60 -13.00
C THR A 130 -13.56 -1.50 -13.41
N GLN A 131 -13.74 -2.23 -14.51
CA GLN A 131 -12.69 -3.05 -15.12
C GLN A 131 -11.56 -2.22 -15.75
N GLU A 132 -11.63 -0.88 -15.72
CA GLU A 132 -10.66 0.00 -16.39
C GLU A 132 -10.31 1.23 -15.52
N PRO A 133 -9.49 1.07 -14.46
CA PRO A 133 -9.08 2.17 -13.58
C PRO A 133 -8.38 3.31 -14.33
N HIS A 134 -7.65 2.96 -15.39
CA HIS A 134 -6.94 3.89 -16.26
C HIS A 134 -7.87 4.90 -16.97
N ARG A 135 -9.09 4.47 -17.36
CA ARG A 135 -10.05 5.36 -18.02
C ARG A 135 -10.55 6.45 -17.09
N ILE A 136 -10.89 6.09 -15.85
CA ILE A 136 -11.38 7.03 -14.83
C ILE A 136 -10.32 8.09 -14.53
N ILE A 137 -9.05 7.70 -14.42
CA ILE A 137 -7.95 8.64 -14.21
C ILE A 137 -7.88 9.59 -15.41
N SER A 138 -7.76 9.05 -16.62
CA SER A 138 -7.56 9.84 -17.84
C SER A 138 -8.70 10.80 -18.18
N SER A 139 -9.94 10.48 -17.80
CA SER A 139 -11.11 11.25 -18.20
C SER A 139 -11.51 12.33 -17.19
N ASN A 140 -11.22 12.11 -15.90
CA ASN A 140 -11.82 12.91 -14.82
C ASN A 140 -10.79 13.60 -13.93
N TRP A 141 -9.48 13.39 -14.11
CA TRP A 141 -8.46 13.98 -13.24
C TRP A 141 -7.48 14.82 -14.05
N ASN A 142 -6.88 15.82 -13.41
CA ASN A 142 -5.91 16.69 -14.06
C ASN A 142 -4.56 15.98 -14.21
N HIS A 143 -3.75 16.37 -15.20
CA HIS A 143 -2.45 15.76 -15.49
C HIS A 143 -1.51 15.69 -14.27
N GLU A 144 -1.49 16.72 -13.43
CA GLU A 144 -0.68 16.74 -12.21
C GLU A 144 -1.14 15.73 -11.14
N GLN A 145 -2.44 15.45 -11.11
CA GLN A 145 -3.07 14.52 -10.17
C GLN A 145 -2.91 13.06 -10.63
N HIS A 146 -2.78 12.81 -11.93
CA HIS A 146 -2.56 11.46 -12.48
C HIS A 146 -1.42 10.74 -11.79
N ARG A 147 -0.30 11.43 -11.54
CA ARG A 147 0.88 10.81 -10.92
C ARG A 147 0.61 10.30 -9.50
N HIS A 148 -0.10 11.09 -8.72
CA HIS A 148 -0.47 10.74 -7.35
C HIS A 148 -1.43 9.53 -7.34
N LEU A 149 -2.42 9.52 -8.23
CA LEU A 149 -3.39 8.43 -8.34
C LEU A 149 -2.75 7.14 -8.84
N LEU A 150 -1.92 7.24 -9.88
CA LEU A 150 -1.18 6.11 -10.42
C LEU A 150 -0.21 5.53 -9.38
N SER A 151 0.46 6.36 -8.57
CA SER A 151 1.28 5.91 -7.46
C SER A 151 0.47 5.11 -6.43
N LEU A 152 -0.73 5.56 -6.06
CA LEU A 152 -1.61 4.84 -5.14
C LEU A 152 -2.12 3.52 -5.74
N LEU A 153 -2.54 3.51 -7.00
CA LEU A 153 -3.02 2.29 -7.67
C LEU A 153 -1.90 1.25 -7.82
N LEU A 154 -0.72 1.67 -8.27
CA LEU A 154 0.45 0.78 -8.35
C LEU A 154 0.82 0.25 -6.96
N GLY A 155 0.77 1.09 -5.93
CA GLY A 155 0.96 0.67 -4.54
C GLY A 155 -0.07 -0.37 -4.10
N PHE A 156 -1.34 -0.13 -4.38
CA PHE A 156 -2.43 -1.06 -4.08
C PHE A 156 -2.23 -2.43 -4.75
N HIS A 157 -2.01 -2.47 -6.07
CA HIS A 157 -1.84 -3.72 -6.79
C HIS A 157 -0.54 -4.43 -6.41
N SER A 158 0.54 -3.69 -6.14
CA SER A 158 1.79 -4.26 -5.64
C SER A 158 1.60 -4.87 -4.25
N CYS A 159 0.84 -4.20 -3.37
CA CYS A 159 0.48 -4.75 -2.06
C CYS A 159 -0.37 -6.01 -2.19
N ALA A 160 -1.35 -6.02 -3.11
CA ALA A 160 -2.18 -7.18 -3.38
C ALA A 160 -1.34 -8.38 -3.82
N MET A 161 -0.39 -8.15 -4.74
CA MET A 161 0.58 -9.17 -5.15
C MET A 161 1.36 -9.72 -3.96
N THR A 162 1.92 -8.85 -3.12
CA THR A 162 2.71 -9.23 -1.94
C THR A 162 1.89 -10.03 -0.92
N VAL A 163 0.66 -9.60 -0.61
CA VAL A 163 -0.23 -10.30 0.33
C VAL A 163 -0.64 -11.67 -0.20
N TYR A 164 -1.16 -11.75 -1.42
CA TYR A 164 -1.72 -13.00 -1.94
C TYR A 164 -0.64 -14.02 -2.35
N SER A 165 0.57 -13.57 -2.69
CA SER A 165 1.71 -14.46 -2.94
C SER A 165 2.38 -15.01 -1.67
N ALA A 166 2.10 -14.47 -0.49
CA ALA A 166 2.75 -14.89 0.75
C ALA A 166 2.54 -16.39 1.06
N SER A 167 1.36 -16.93 0.78
CA SER A 167 1.05 -18.37 0.93
C SER A 167 2.00 -19.24 0.09
N TRP A 168 2.31 -18.79 -1.13
CA TRP A 168 3.23 -19.46 -2.04
C TRP A 168 4.68 -19.32 -1.62
N HIS A 169 5.09 -18.14 -1.16
CA HIS A 169 6.43 -17.94 -0.61
C HIS A 169 6.69 -18.85 0.58
N HIS A 170 5.72 -18.97 1.50
CA HIS A 170 5.79 -19.89 2.62
C HIS A 170 5.84 -21.35 2.16
N HIS A 171 5.00 -21.75 1.19
CA HIS A 171 5.03 -23.10 0.63
C HIS A 171 6.39 -23.46 0.01
N LEU A 172 6.97 -22.56 -0.79
CA LEU A 172 8.29 -22.75 -1.37
C LEU A 172 9.40 -22.80 -0.30
N HIS A 173 9.28 -22.01 0.76
CA HIS A 173 10.22 -22.07 1.89
C HIS A 173 10.19 -23.45 2.56
N LEU A 174 9.00 -23.99 2.82
CA LEU A 174 8.83 -25.34 3.40
C LEU A 174 9.41 -26.43 2.48
N ILE A 175 9.17 -26.34 1.16
CA ILE A 175 9.75 -27.27 0.18
C ILE A 175 11.28 -27.22 0.22
N LYS A 176 11.87 -26.02 0.26
CA LYS A 176 13.34 -25.87 0.33
C LYS A 176 13.92 -26.47 1.61
N ALA A 177 13.23 -26.35 2.74
CA ALA A 177 13.69 -26.87 4.02
C ALA A 177 13.64 -28.40 4.11
N ARG A 178 12.61 -29.04 3.53
CA ARG A 178 12.38 -30.51 3.66
C ARG A 178 12.72 -31.33 2.41
N GLY A 179 12.95 -30.67 1.27
CA GLY A 179 13.05 -31.28 -0.05
C GLY A 179 11.68 -31.42 -0.76
N PRO A 180 11.64 -31.37 -2.11
CA PRO A 180 10.39 -31.43 -2.86
C PRO A 180 9.78 -32.84 -2.90
N THR A 181 8.45 -32.93 -2.76
CA THR A 181 7.68 -34.16 -2.95
C THR A 181 6.78 -34.08 -4.18
N LYS A 182 6.32 -35.23 -4.71
CA LYS A 182 5.35 -35.25 -5.84
C LYS A 182 4.04 -34.53 -5.51
N ALA A 183 3.61 -34.55 -4.25
CA ALA A 183 2.40 -33.87 -3.81
C ALA A 183 2.55 -32.34 -3.83
N ASP A 184 3.75 -31.82 -3.49
CA ASP A 184 4.04 -30.39 -3.51
C ASP A 184 3.92 -29.79 -4.92
N LEU A 185 4.35 -30.54 -5.94
CA LEU A 185 4.28 -30.12 -7.34
C LEU A 185 2.84 -30.09 -7.89
N ALA A 186 1.89 -30.71 -7.19
CA ALA A 186 0.49 -30.74 -7.57
C ALA A 186 -0.36 -29.66 -6.86
N VAL A 187 0.22 -28.90 -5.92
CA VAL A 187 -0.51 -27.85 -5.18
C VAL A 187 -0.73 -26.65 -6.09
N ALA A 188 -2.00 -26.32 -6.34
CA ALA A 188 -2.37 -25.09 -7.02
C ALA A 188 -2.04 -23.87 -6.14
N PHE A 189 -1.51 -22.81 -6.74
CA PHE A 189 -1.18 -21.56 -6.05
C PHE A 189 -2.48 -20.88 -5.56
N PRO A 190 -2.71 -20.78 -4.23
CA PRO A 190 -3.88 -20.08 -3.72
C PRO A 190 -3.87 -18.61 -4.15
N HIS A 191 -5.04 -18.08 -4.52
CA HIS A 191 -5.20 -16.69 -4.98
C HIS A 191 -4.44 -16.32 -6.26
N PHE A 192 -4.01 -17.31 -7.07
CA PHE A 192 -3.37 -17.08 -8.36
C PHE A 192 -4.10 -16.04 -9.21
N ASP A 193 -5.42 -16.16 -9.35
CA ASP A 193 -6.23 -15.22 -10.14
C ASP A 193 -6.14 -13.78 -9.65
N ARG A 194 -6.05 -13.56 -8.33
CA ARG A 194 -5.89 -12.22 -7.75
C ARG A 194 -4.52 -11.63 -8.07
N CYS A 195 -3.47 -12.45 -8.03
CA CYS A 195 -2.14 -12.03 -8.41
C CYS A 195 -2.07 -11.71 -9.91
N VAL A 196 -2.63 -12.57 -10.75
CA VAL A 196 -2.66 -12.36 -12.21
C VAL A 196 -3.43 -11.08 -12.54
N GLN A 197 -4.61 -10.86 -11.95
CA GLN A 197 -5.35 -9.62 -12.16
C GLN A 197 -4.55 -8.40 -11.73
N ALA A 198 -3.95 -8.42 -10.54
CA ALA A 198 -3.12 -7.30 -10.07
C ALA A 198 -1.93 -7.03 -10.99
N ALA A 199 -1.32 -8.08 -11.55
CA ALA A 199 -0.22 -7.94 -12.51
C ALA A 199 -0.67 -7.28 -13.83
N TYR A 200 -1.83 -7.68 -14.37
CA TYR A 200 -2.39 -7.04 -15.56
C TYR A 200 -2.68 -5.55 -15.33
N GLU A 201 -3.33 -5.23 -14.21
CA GLU A 201 -3.61 -3.83 -13.84
C GLU A 201 -2.32 -3.02 -13.73
N ILE A 202 -1.25 -3.58 -13.13
CA ILE A 202 0.05 -2.91 -13.08
C ILE A 202 0.59 -2.62 -14.48
N VAL A 203 0.55 -3.60 -15.39
CA VAL A 203 1.05 -3.41 -16.77
C VAL A 203 0.27 -2.31 -17.49
N ASP A 204 -1.06 -2.31 -17.34
CA ASP A 204 -1.91 -1.29 -17.95
C ASP A 204 -1.64 0.10 -17.36
N LEU A 205 -1.48 0.22 -16.04
CA LEU A 205 -1.15 1.48 -15.38
C LEU A 205 0.25 1.99 -15.76
N LEU A 206 1.23 1.11 -15.91
CA LEU A 206 2.58 1.48 -16.37
C LEU A 206 2.57 2.06 -17.78
N SER A 207 1.63 1.62 -18.64
CA SER A 207 1.49 2.18 -20.01
C SER A 207 1.09 3.66 -20.02
N LEU A 208 0.50 4.16 -18.92
CA LEU A 208 0.09 5.56 -18.77
C LEU A 208 1.21 6.48 -18.28
N ILE A 209 2.33 5.92 -17.81
CA ILE A 209 3.47 6.70 -17.36
C ILE A 209 4.27 7.14 -18.58
N SER A 210 4.40 8.45 -18.77
CA SER A 210 5.22 9.00 -19.85
C SER A 210 6.67 8.52 -19.74
N ARG A 211 7.26 8.06 -20.85
CA ARG A 211 8.66 7.60 -20.89
C ARG A 211 9.67 8.68 -20.48
N ASN A 212 9.29 9.95 -20.58
CA ASN A 212 10.13 11.09 -20.21
C ASN A 212 9.98 11.50 -18.74
N GLU A 213 9.02 10.92 -18.01
CA GLU A 213 8.74 11.23 -16.60
C GLU A 213 9.29 10.11 -15.69
N THR A 214 10.61 10.05 -15.55
CA THR A 214 11.28 9.06 -14.67
C THR A 214 11.18 9.38 -13.18
N SER A 215 10.62 10.55 -12.81
CA SER A 215 10.38 10.93 -11.41
C SER A 215 9.23 10.17 -10.75
N PHE A 216 8.60 9.22 -11.46
CA PHE A 216 7.47 8.41 -10.99
C PHE A 216 7.80 7.49 -9.79
N ILE A 217 9.07 7.42 -9.41
CA ILE A 217 9.57 6.41 -8.46
C ILE A 217 9.71 6.99 -7.04
N TRP A 218 8.87 7.94 -6.58
CA TRP A 218 8.91 8.40 -5.18
C TRP A 218 7.52 8.79 -4.61
#